data_AF-E9I6L6-F1
#
_entry.id   AF-E9I6L6-F1
#
_cell.length_a   1.000
_cell.length_b   1.000
_cell.length_c   1.000
_cell.angle_alpha   90.00
_cell.angle_beta   90.00
_cell.angle_gamma   90.00
#
_symmetry.space_group_name_H-M   'P 1'
#
loop_
_entity.id
_entity.type
_entity.pdbx_description
1 polymer ?
#
loop_
_entity_poly.entity_id
_entity_poly.type
_entity_poly.pdbx_seq_one_letter_code
_entity_poly.pdbx_strand_id
1 'polypeptide(L)'
;CLFTTDMSLLQQSDIVVLHFDTLEDYPINRQPHQRFVFFHFESPENTASTLMNDPRIRYDYFNWTMTYRRDSDIFLRDFYEKLNFRLELATFIRKKSKMVTWFVGHCQTPVRREEYVRQLSLYVSVDIFGSCTKKCPYNCDEMLRAEYKFYLAFENSWCPDYVTEKFIRPFLYDAVPIVLGGADYNQFAPSNSYINAMDFGSPK
;
A
#
# COMPACT_ATOMS: atom_id res chain seq x y z
N CYS A 1 27.44 -8.19 3.26
CA CYS A 1 26.35 -9.06 2.76
C CYS A 1 26.31 -8.96 1.25
N LEU A 2 26.20 -10.09 0.54
CA LEU A 2 25.98 -10.14 -0.90
C LEU A 2 24.48 -10.32 -1.14
N PHE A 3 23.86 -9.39 -1.86
CA PHE A 3 22.48 -9.53 -2.34
C PHE A 3 22.54 -9.84 -3.83
N THR A 4 21.88 -10.92 -4.24
CA THR A 4 21.91 -11.39 -5.63
C THR A 4 20.61 -12.10 -5.97
N THR A 5 20.23 -12.04 -7.25
CA THR A 5 19.15 -12.84 -7.84
C THR A 5 19.69 -14.03 -8.64
N ASP A 6 21.01 -14.26 -8.60
CA ASP A 6 21.67 -15.37 -9.29
C ASP A 6 21.36 -16.71 -8.60
N MET A 7 20.53 -17.52 -9.26
CA MET A 7 20.09 -18.82 -8.76
C MET A 7 21.21 -19.86 -8.66
N SER A 8 22.36 -19.66 -9.33
CA SER A 8 23.51 -20.56 -9.19
C SER A 8 24.11 -20.53 -7.78
N LEU A 9 23.86 -19.46 -7.02
CA LEU A 9 24.32 -19.27 -5.65
C LEU A 9 23.28 -19.73 -4.61
N LEU A 10 22.14 -20.26 -5.03
CA LEU A 10 21.04 -20.64 -4.13
C LEU A 10 21.52 -21.58 -3.02
N GLN A 11 22.28 -22.64 -3.33
CA GLN A 11 22.73 -23.61 -2.32
C GLN A 11 23.78 -23.06 -1.34
N GLN A 12 24.43 -21.95 -1.68
CA GLN A 12 25.45 -21.28 -0.86
C GLN A 12 24.86 -20.11 -0.07
N SER A 13 23.60 -19.75 -0.32
CA SER A 13 22.97 -18.57 0.26
C SER A 13 22.41 -18.87 1.64
N ASP A 14 22.79 -18.10 2.65
CA ASP A 14 22.27 -18.24 4.02
C ASP A 14 20.78 -17.87 4.14
N ILE A 15 20.34 -16.89 3.35
CA ILE A 15 18.97 -16.35 3.36
C ILE A 15 18.42 -16.38 1.94
N VAL A 16 17.22 -16.95 1.78
CA VAL A 16 16.49 -17.00 0.51
C VAL A 16 15.18 -16.26 0.68
N VAL A 17 15.06 -15.10 0.04
CA VAL A 17 13.86 -14.26 0.07
C VAL A 17 12.94 -14.66 -1.07
N LEU A 18 11.75 -15.14 -0.74
CA LEU A 18 10.82 -15.72 -1.70
C LEU A 18 9.56 -14.87 -1.76
N HIS A 19 9.35 -14.20 -2.90
CA HIS A 19 8.15 -13.40 -3.10
C HIS A 19 6.95 -14.31 -3.42
N PHE A 20 5.96 -14.33 -2.54
CA PHE A 20 4.95 -15.41 -2.46
C PHE A 20 4.00 -15.50 -3.69
N ASP A 21 3.86 -14.45 -4.48
CA ASP A 21 2.94 -14.45 -5.64
C ASP A 21 3.63 -14.55 -7.00
N THR A 22 4.96 -14.66 -7.05
CA THR A 22 5.73 -14.57 -8.32
C THR A 22 6.48 -15.84 -8.70
N LEU A 23 6.61 -16.81 -7.79
CA LEU A 23 7.35 -18.03 -8.06
C LEU A 23 6.35 -19.16 -8.35
N GLU A 24 6.36 -19.66 -9.58
CA GLU A 24 5.63 -20.88 -9.96
C GLU A 24 6.32 -22.13 -9.35
N ASP A 25 7.64 -22.08 -9.20
CA ASP A 25 8.48 -23.17 -8.69
C ASP A 25 9.28 -22.73 -7.45
N TYR A 26 8.73 -23.03 -6.28
CA TYR A 26 9.42 -22.84 -5.01
C TYR A 26 10.53 -23.87 -4.80
N PRO A 27 11.74 -23.48 -4.37
CA PRO A 27 12.84 -24.42 -4.12
C PRO A 27 12.47 -25.47 -3.06
N ILE A 28 12.35 -26.74 -3.45
CA ILE A 28 11.93 -27.81 -2.52
C ILE A 28 13.12 -28.31 -1.65
N ASN A 29 14.35 -28.19 -2.16
CA ASN A 29 15.55 -28.72 -1.52
C ASN A 29 16.28 -27.64 -0.70
N ARG A 30 15.79 -27.37 0.52
CA ARG A 30 16.41 -26.46 1.48
C ARG A 30 17.61 -27.12 2.17
N GLN A 31 18.77 -26.46 2.17
CA GLN A 31 19.91 -26.90 2.99
C GLN A 31 19.68 -26.54 4.48
N PRO A 32 20.18 -27.34 5.45
CA PRO A 32 19.90 -27.12 6.87
C PRO A 32 20.28 -25.75 7.44
N HIS A 33 21.25 -25.07 6.83
CA HIS A 33 21.70 -23.74 7.24
C HIS A 33 20.82 -22.60 6.71
N GLN A 34 20.02 -22.85 5.67
CA GLN A 34 19.28 -21.80 4.98
C GLN A 34 18.03 -21.37 5.73
N ARG A 35 17.76 -20.07 5.69
CA ARG A 35 16.52 -19.47 6.16
C ARG A 35 15.70 -19.01 4.97
N PHE A 36 14.53 -19.63 4.80
CA PHE A 36 13.57 -19.22 3.76
C PHE A 36 12.66 -18.16 4.34
N VAL A 37 12.55 -17.03 3.64
CA VAL A 37 11.79 -15.87 4.09
C VAL A 37 10.56 -15.72 3.20
N PHE A 38 9.38 -15.78 3.83
CA PHE A 38 8.10 -15.44 3.19
C PHE A 38 8.07 -13.93 2.95
N PHE A 39 8.25 -13.50 1.71
CA PHE A 39 8.18 -12.10 1.34
C PHE A 39 6.88 -11.80 0.62
N HIS A 40 6.08 -10.91 1.19
CA HIS A 40 4.81 -10.53 0.58
C HIS A 40 4.29 -9.22 1.15
N PHE A 41 3.75 -8.36 0.29
CA PHE A 41 3.32 -7.01 0.68
C PHE A 41 1.82 -6.77 0.45
N GLU A 42 1.13 -7.69 -0.21
CA GLU A 42 -0.30 -7.57 -0.45
C GLU A 42 -1.09 -8.19 0.71
N SER A 43 -2.28 -7.67 0.95
CA SER A 43 -3.18 -8.13 1.98
C SER A 43 -3.67 -9.58 1.73
N PRO A 44 -3.97 -10.36 2.77
CA PRO A 44 -4.55 -11.70 2.63
C PRO A 44 -5.81 -11.74 1.76
N GLU A 45 -6.64 -10.69 1.81
CA GLU A 45 -7.89 -10.60 1.03
C GLU A 45 -7.64 -10.44 -0.49
N ASN A 46 -6.46 -9.96 -0.90
CA ASN A 46 -6.07 -9.81 -2.30
C ASN A 46 -4.94 -10.77 -2.71
N THR A 47 -4.52 -11.67 -1.83
CA THR A 47 -3.52 -12.72 -2.12
C THR A 47 -4.20 -13.93 -2.76
N ALA A 48 -3.57 -14.58 -3.74
CA ALA A 48 -4.13 -15.74 -4.40
C ALA A 48 -4.30 -16.93 -3.42
N SER A 49 -5.56 -17.24 -3.08
CA SER A 49 -5.90 -18.31 -2.14
C SER A 49 -5.43 -19.71 -2.57
N THR A 50 -5.19 -19.93 -3.87
CA THR A 50 -4.67 -21.19 -4.40
C THR A 50 -3.25 -21.47 -3.92
N LEU A 51 -2.40 -20.44 -3.82
CA LEU A 51 -1.02 -20.57 -3.32
C LEU A 51 -1.00 -20.84 -1.82
N MET A 52 -1.89 -20.19 -1.05
CA MET A 52 -2.01 -20.39 0.40
C MET A 52 -2.48 -21.80 0.78
N ASN A 53 -3.14 -22.51 -0.15
CA ASN A 53 -3.63 -23.86 0.06
C ASN A 53 -2.67 -24.95 -0.42
N ASP A 54 -1.50 -24.59 -0.97
CA ASP A 54 -0.51 -25.57 -1.39
C ASP A 54 0.19 -26.22 -0.17
N PRO A 55 -0.04 -27.53 0.09
CA PRO A 55 0.54 -28.20 1.25
C PRO A 55 2.07 -28.26 1.20
N ARG A 56 2.70 -28.11 0.02
CA ARG A 56 4.16 -28.09 -0.14
C ARG A 56 4.81 -26.86 0.49
N ILE A 57 4.07 -25.75 0.53
CA ILE A 57 4.58 -24.42 0.90
C ILE A 57 3.93 -23.95 2.22
N ARG A 58 2.76 -24.48 2.57
CA ARG A 58 1.94 -24.03 3.70
C ARG A 58 2.52 -24.35 5.09
N TYR A 59 3.23 -25.46 5.24
CA TYR A 59 3.68 -25.92 6.56
C TYR A 59 5.21 -26.08 6.61
N ASP A 60 5.84 -25.46 7.61
CA ASP A 60 7.29 -25.53 7.92
C ASP A 60 8.27 -25.19 6.79
N TYR A 61 7.75 -24.63 5.69
CA TYR A 61 8.53 -24.23 4.53
C TYR A 61 9.30 -22.94 4.79
N PHE A 62 8.61 -21.91 5.28
CA PHE A 62 9.23 -20.63 5.65
C PHE A 62 9.71 -20.64 7.10
N ASN A 63 10.89 -20.07 7.32
CA ASN A 63 11.45 -19.86 8.65
C ASN A 63 11.11 -18.48 9.21
N TRP A 64 11.09 -17.48 8.34
CA TRP A 64 10.85 -16.09 8.69
C TRP A 64 9.80 -15.48 7.78
N THR A 65 9.14 -14.47 8.30
CA THR A 65 8.17 -13.64 7.60
C THR A 65 8.75 -12.25 7.36
N MET A 66 8.53 -11.71 6.17
CA MET A 66 8.92 -10.38 5.77
C MET A 66 7.75 -9.71 5.05
N THR A 67 6.90 -9.03 5.80
CA THR A 67 5.66 -8.44 5.30
C THR A 67 5.41 -7.04 5.87
N TYR A 68 4.30 -6.40 5.50
CA TYR A 68 3.83 -5.14 6.08
C TYR A 68 3.37 -5.26 7.55
N ARG A 69 3.17 -6.48 8.04
CA ARG A 69 2.75 -6.74 9.42
C ARG A 69 3.90 -6.53 10.39
N ARG A 70 3.65 -5.79 11.48
CA ARG A 70 4.71 -5.45 12.46
C ARG A 70 5.12 -6.61 13.35
N ASP A 71 4.32 -7.67 13.40
CA ASP A 71 4.64 -8.95 14.02
C ASP A 71 5.41 -9.91 13.10
N SER A 72 5.84 -9.45 11.91
CA SER A 72 6.76 -10.21 11.05
C SER A 72 8.16 -10.28 11.66
N ASP A 73 8.90 -11.36 11.39
CA ASP A 73 10.31 -11.50 11.80
C ASP A 73 11.19 -10.37 11.24
N ILE A 74 10.88 -9.95 10.01
CA ILE A 74 11.49 -8.81 9.34
C ILE A 74 10.38 -7.85 8.94
N PHE A 75 10.11 -6.84 9.75
CA PHE A 75 9.11 -5.84 9.43
C PHE A 75 9.56 -4.95 8.26
N LEU A 76 8.84 -5.02 7.14
CA LEU A 76 9.03 -4.10 6.03
C LEU A 76 8.22 -2.84 6.27
N ARG A 77 8.91 -1.85 6.81
CA ARG A 77 8.40 -0.48 6.77
C ARG A 77 8.65 0.06 5.37
N ASP A 78 7.60 0.50 4.68
CA ASP A 78 7.75 1.26 3.45
C ASP A 78 8.81 2.35 3.64
N PHE A 79 9.62 2.60 2.60
CA PHE A 79 10.67 3.60 2.62
C PHE A 79 10.05 5.00 2.81
N TYR A 80 9.77 5.37 4.05
CA TYR A 80 9.37 6.72 4.42
C TYR A 80 10.62 7.59 4.32
N GLU A 81 10.83 8.18 3.15
CA GLU A 81 11.82 9.24 3.02
C GLU A 81 11.45 10.40 3.95
N LYS A 82 12.47 11.04 4.53
CA LYS A 82 12.26 12.26 5.29
C LYS A 82 11.72 13.32 4.33
N LEU A 83 10.45 13.66 4.47
CA LEU A 83 9.84 14.74 3.71
C LEU A 83 10.60 16.04 3.98
N ASN A 84 11.23 16.59 2.94
CA ASN A 84 11.86 17.90 3.02
C ASN A 84 10.77 18.97 3.03
N PHE A 85 10.55 19.55 4.20
CA PHE A 85 9.55 20.59 4.41
C PHE A 85 9.86 21.80 3.53
N ARG A 86 8.91 22.20 2.68
CA ARG A 86 9.02 23.41 1.85
C ARG A 86 8.41 24.60 2.60
N LEU A 87 9.21 25.66 2.74
CA LEU A 87 8.84 26.90 3.44
C LEU A 87 7.61 27.64 2.87
N GLU A 88 7.10 27.24 1.69
CA GLU A 88 5.98 27.90 1.01
C GLU A 88 4.72 27.03 0.80
N LEU A 89 4.51 25.98 1.60
CA LEU A 89 3.36 25.07 1.41
C LEU A 89 1.99 25.80 1.29
N ALA A 90 1.81 26.89 2.03
CA ALA A 90 0.57 27.67 2.00
C ALA A 90 0.29 28.35 0.64
N THR A 91 1.31 28.79 -0.10
CA THR A 91 1.12 29.42 -1.42
C THR A 91 0.75 28.37 -2.48
N PHE A 92 1.34 27.17 -2.39
CA PHE A 92 0.98 26.03 -3.24
C PHE A 92 -0.46 25.57 -3.00
N ILE A 93 -0.87 25.41 -1.75
CA ILE A 93 -2.25 25.00 -1.41
C ILE A 93 -3.28 26.01 -1.92
N ARG A 94 -2.97 27.32 -1.89
CA ARG A 94 -3.87 28.37 -2.41
C ARG A 94 -4.10 28.30 -3.93
N LYS A 95 -3.14 27.77 -4.69
CA LYS A 95 -3.25 27.62 -6.15
C LYS A 95 -4.12 26.43 -6.56
N LYS A 96 -4.30 25.45 -5.67
CA LYS A 96 -5.11 24.25 -5.91
C LYS A 96 -6.59 24.61 -5.97
N SER A 97 -7.22 24.38 -7.12
CA SER A 97 -8.63 24.70 -7.37
C SER A 97 -9.57 23.51 -7.17
N LYS A 98 -9.07 22.27 -7.27
CA LYS A 98 -9.87 21.05 -7.14
C LYS A 98 -9.81 20.48 -5.72
N MET A 99 -10.89 19.82 -5.33
CA MET A 99 -11.08 19.35 -3.96
C MET A 99 -10.46 17.97 -3.75
N VAL A 100 -11.06 16.92 -4.31
CA VAL A 100 -10.71 15.52 -4.00
C VAL A 100 -10.39 14.77 -5.29
N THR A 101 -9.34 13.96 -5.26
CA THR A 101 -9.07 12.97 -6.33
C THR A 101 -8.81 11.58 -5.78
N TRP A 102 -9.08 10.56 -6.60
CA TRP A 102 -8.82 9.16 -6.28
C TRP A 102 -8.20 8.44 -7.47
N PHE A 103 -7.01 7.88 -7.28
CA PHE A 103 -6.33 7.06 -8.30
C PHE A 103 -6.53 5.59 -7.95
N VAL A 104 -7.29 4.87 -8.78
CA VAL A 104 -7.77 3.52 -8.47
C VAL A 104 -7.57 2.55 -9.62
N GLY A 105 -6.93 1.42 -9.30
CA GLY A 105 -6.70 0.29 -10.19
C GLY A 105 -7.66 -0.90 -9.98
N HIS A 106 -8.20 -1.02 -8.76
CA HIS A 106 -9.03 -2.16 -8.34
C HIS A 106 -10.43 -1.66 -8.00
N CYS A 107 -11.39 -1.98 -8.88
CA CYS A 107 -12.69 -1.31 -8.98
C CYS A 107 -13.78 -1.91 -8.09
N GLN A 108 -13.58 -3.15 -7.66
CA GLN A 108 -14.45 -3.85 -6.73
C GLN A 108 -13.56 -4.42 -5.64
N THR A 109 -13.85 -4.08 -4.39
CA THR A 109 -13.04 -4.54 -3.27
C THR A 109 -13.90 -5.25 -2.23
N PRO A 110 -13.35 -6.24 -1.49
CA PRO A 110 -14.08 -6.89 -0.40
C PRO A 110 -14.60 -5.86 0.63
N VAL A 111 -13.84 -4.79 0.82
CA VAL A 111 -14.13 -3.69 1.76
C VAL A 111 -15.12 -2.65 1.23
N ARG A 112 -15.56 -2.77 -0.03
CA ARG A 112 -16.51 -1.86 -0.69
C ARG A 112 -16.12 -0.38 -0.61
N ARG A 113 -14.83 -0.06 -0.67
CA ARG A 113 -14.35 1.33 -0.63
C ARG A 113 -14.95 2.19 -1.76
N GLU A 114 -15.25 1.57 -2.90
CA GLU A 114 -15.91 2.19 -4.04
C GLU A 114 -17.32 2.70 -3.71
N GLU A 115 -18.06 2.00 -2.85
CA GLU A 115 -19.39 2.43 -2.40
C GLU A 115 -19.27 3.65 -1.47
N TYR A 116 -18.26 3.67 -0.60
CA TYR A 116 -17.95 4.86 0.21
C TYR A 116 -17.71 6.07 -0.70
N VAL A 117 -16.86 5.92 -1.73
CA VAL A 117 -16.57 7.00 -2.68
C VAL A 117 -17.81 7.43 -3.44
N ARG A 118 -18.67 6.49 -3.86
CA ARG A 118 -19.94 6.81 -4.53
C ARG A 118 -20.84 7.69 -3.66
N GLN A 119 -20.94 7.40 -2.36
CA GLN A 119 -21.71 8.19 -1.41
C GLN A 119 -21.07 9.56 -1.15
N LEU A 120 -19.76 9.59 -0.93
CA LEU A 120 -19.01 10.84 -0.73
C LEU A 120 -19.16 11.80 -1.92
N SER A 121 -19.17 11.24 -3.14
CA SER A 121 -19.30 12.01 -4.39
C SER A 121 -20.63 12.77 -4.52
N LEU A 122 -21.64 12.45 -3.70
CA LEU A 122 -22.90 13.19 -3.64
C LEU A 122 -22.76 14.53 -2.92
N TYR A 123 -21.72 14.70 -2.10
CA TYR A 123 -21.54 15.87 -1.22
C TYR A 123 -20.31 16.69 -1.58
N VAL A 124 -19.29 16.07 -2.19
CA VAL A 124 -18.09 16.75 -2.67
C VAL A 124 -17.69 16.24 -4.05
N SER A 125 -17.15 17.11 -4.89
CA SER A 125 -16.62 16.69 -6.19
C SER A 125 -15.39 15.80 -6.01
N VAL A 126 -15.51 14.54 -6.41
CA VAL A 126 -14.42 13.55 -6.43
C VAL A 126 -14.07 13.22 -7.88
N ASP A 127 -12.87 13.59 -8.32
CA ASP A 127 -12.35 13.17 -9.62
C ASP A 127 -11.66 11.81 -9.50
N ILE A 128 -12.17 10.81 -10.22
CA ILE A 128 -11.64 9.44 -10.20
C ILE A 128 -10.83 9.21 -11.48
N PHE A 129 -9.63 8.64 -11.31
CA PHE A 129 -8.74 8.25 -12.40
C PHE A 129 -8.19 6.84 -12.20
N GLY A 130 -7.78 6.20 -13.30
CA GLY A 130 -7.19 4.87 -13.31
C GLY A 130 -7.97 3.89 -14.18
N SER A 131 -7.76 2.59 -13.97
CA SER A 131 -8.38 1.52 -14.79
C SER A 131 -9.90 1.47 -14.66
N CYS A 132 -10.45 1.96 -13.55
CA CYS A 132 -11.88 1.93 -13.28
C CYS A 132 -12.66 3.02 -14.02
N THR A 133 -11.98 4.05 -14.54
CA THR A 133 -12.60 5.21 -15.17
C THR A 133 -11.73 5.74 -16.31
N LYS A 134 -11.27 6.99 -16.21
CA LYS A 134 -10.42 7.66 -17.21
C LYS A 134 -8.97 7.68 -16.73
N LYS A 135 -8.03 7.63 -17.67
CA LYS A 135 -6.62 7.86 -17.37
C LYS A 135 -6.40 9.31 -16.97
N CYS A 136 -5.35 9.57 -16.19
CA CYS A 136 -4.90 10.94 -15.94
C CYS A 136 -4.52 11.60 -17.28
N PRO A 137 -4.88 12.88 -17.50
CA PRO A 137 -4.56 13.59 -18.74
C PRO A 137 -3.06 13.78 -18.94
N TYR A 138 -2.30 13.81 -17.85
CA TYR A 138 -0.85 13.81 -17.80
C TYR A 138 -0.40 13.01 -16.55
N ASN A 139 0.85 13.17 -16.11
CA ASN A 139 1.34 12.49 -14.90
C ASN A 139 0.40 12.71 -13.70
N CYS A 140 -0.12 11.62 -13.13
CA CYS A 140 -1.11 11.66 -12.06
C CYS A 140 -0.57 12.35 -10.79
N ASP A 141 0.70 12.14 -10.48
CA ASP A 141 1.31 12.66 -9.26
C ASP A 141 1.56 14.18 -9.36
N GLU A 142 2.02 14.66 -10.52
CA GLU A 142 2.11 16.11 -10.77
C GLU A 142 0.72 16.75 -10.82
N MET A 143 -0.29 16.04 -11.32
CA MET A 143 -1.68 16.51 -11.29
C MET A 143 -2.20 16.63 -9.85
N LEU A 144 -1.90 15.64 -9.00
CA LEU A 144 -2.20 15.69 -7.56
C LEU A 144 -1.53 16.90 -6.90
N ARG A 145 -0.25 17.13 -7.20
CA ARG A 145 0.51 18.28 -6.70
C ARG A 145 -0.05 19.62 -7.18
N ALA A 146 -0.46 19.72 -8.43
CA ALA A 146 -0.86 21.00 -9.00
C ALA A 146 -2.32 21.37 -8.69
N GLU A 147 -3.23 20.40 -8.67
CA GLU A 147 -4.66 20.69 -8.79
C GLU A 147 -5.47 20.37 -7.53
N TYR A 148 -5.13 19.32 -6.77
CA TYR A 148 -6.02 18.73 -5.76
C TYR A 148 -5.55 18.94 -4.32
N LYS A 149 -6.45 19.39 -3.46
CA LYS A 149 -6.19 19.57 -2.02
C LYS A 149 -6.15 18.25 -1.25
N PHE A 150 -7.04 17.32 -1.60
CA PHE A 150 -7.22 16.05 -0.92
C PHE A 150 -7.07 14.86 -1.85
N TYR A 151 -6.54 13.77 -1.32
CA TYR A 151 -6.37 12.50 -2.00
C TYR A 151 -7.05 11.38 -1.20
N LEU A 152 -7.86 10.56 -1.87
CA LEU A 152 -8.44 9.37 -1.23
C LEU A 152 -7.39 8.25 -1.17
N ALA A 153 -6.78 8.08 0.00
CA ALA A 153 -5.80 7.06 0.33
C ALA A 153 -6.49 5.79 0.88
N PHE A 154 -7.48 5.28 0.15
CA PHE A 154 -8.32 4.18 0.62
C PHE A 154 -7.67 2.84 0.30
N GLU A 155 -7.46 2.02 1.33
CA GLU A 155 -6.93 0.68 1.16
C GLU A 155 -7.98 -0.27 0.58
N ASN A 156 -7.51 -1.34 -0.06
CA ASN A 156 -8.37 -2.37 -0.66
C ASN A 156 -8.78 -3.47 0.33
N SER A 157 -8.30 -3.40 1.58
CA SER A 157 -8.46 -4.43 2.61
C SER A 157 -8.55 -3.88 4.03
N TRP A 158 -9.29 -4.58 4.90
CA TRP A 158 -9.43 -4.23 6.32
C TRP A 158 -8.40 -4.97 7.18
N CYS A 159 -7.12 -4.78 6.86
CA CYS A 159 -6.04 -5.48 7.54
C CYS A 159 -5.31 -4.58 8.56
N PRO A 160 -5.00 -5.09 9.77
CA PRO A 160 -4.10 -4.39 10.69
C PRO A 160 -2.75 -4.15 10.03
N ASP A 161 -2.18 -2.97 10.28
CA ASP A 161 -0.87 -2.52 9.76
C ASP A 161 -0.78 -2.36 8.23
N TYR A 162 -1.84 -2.64 7.49
CA TYR A 162 -1.84 -2.53 6.04
C TYR A 162 -1.95 -1.06 5.62
N VAL A 163 -0.79 -0.47 5.37
CA VAL A 163 -0.61 0.91 4.91
C VAL A 163 0.32 0.86 3.71
N THR A 164 -0.15 1.37 2.57
CA THR A 164 0.55 1.25 1.30
C THR A 164 1.01 2.61 0.76
N GLU A 165 1.49 2.63 -0.48
CA GLU A 165 1.87 3.84 -1.21
C GLU A 165 0.73 4.88 -1.27
N LYS A 166 -0.52 4.43 -1.14
CA LYS A 166 -1.71 5.30 -1.15
C LYS A 166 -1.69 6.31 -0.02
N PHE A 167 -1.21 5.91 1.17
CA PHE A 167 -1.10 6.81 2.31
C PHE A 167 0.04 7.82 2.14
N ILE A 168 1.13 7.42 1.48
CA ILE A 168 2.35 8.23 1.38
C ILE A 168 2.34 9.19 0.20
N ARG A 169 1.77 8.77 -0.94
CA ARG A 169 1.62 9.59 -2.14
C ARG A 169 1.16 11.03 -1.85
N PRO A 170 0.07 11.30 -1.11
CA PRO A 170 -0.36 12.68 -0.86
C PRO A 170 0.69 13.54 -0.15
N PHE A 171 1.47 12.98 0.76
CA PHE A 171 2.54 13.74 1.43
C PHE A 171 3.67 14.14 0.47
N LEU A 172 4.00 13.28 -0.52
CA LEU A 172 5.03 13.56 -1.54
C LEU A 172 4.56 14.58 -2.59
N TYR A 173 3.25 14.72 -2.77
CA TYR A 173 2.62 15.55 -3.79
C TYR A 173 1.68 16.61 -3.19
N ASP A 174 2.07 17.14 -2.02
CA ASP A 174 1.53 18.35 -1.41
C ASP A 174 0.00 18.33 -1.19
N ALA A 175 -0.58 17.16 -0.93
CA ALA A 175 -2.01 16.95 -0.68
C ALA A 175 -2.25 16.34 0.71
N VAL A 176 -3.47 16.48 1.21
CA VAL A 176 -3.87 15.87 2.49
C VAL A 176 -4.51 14.50 2.23
N PRO A 177 -4.02 13.42 2.86
CA PRO A 177 -4.65 12.11 2.76
C PRO A 177 -5.99 12.09 3.47
N ILE A 178 -7.00 11.54 2.82
CA ILE A 178 -8.22 11.01 3.45
C ILE A 178 -8.09 9.50 3.43
N VAL A 179 -7.94 8.88 4.60
CA VAL A 179 -7.66 7.45 4.74
C VAL A 179 -8.92 6.67 5.07
N LEU A 180 -8.96 5.42 4.60
CA LEU A 180 -9.95 4.42 4.94
C LEU A 180 -9.25 3.07 4.88
N GLY A 181 -9.04 2.42 6.02
CA GLY A 181 -8.28 1.16 6.12
C GLY A 181 -8.18 0.64 7.55
N GLY A 182 -7.72 -0.60 7.70
CA GLY A 182 -7.71 -1.32 8.98
C GLY A 182 -6.54 -1.00 9.91
N ALA A 183 -5.64 -0.10 9.52
CA ALA A 183 -4.46 0.27 10.29
C ALA A 183 -4.75 1.38 11.32
N ASP A 184 -3.95 1.41 12.38
CA ASP A 184 -3.88 2.57 13.27
C ASP A 184 -2.90 3.60 12.70
N TYR A 185 -3.43 4.55 11.94
CA TYR A 185 -2.64 5.55 11.21
C TYR A 185 -1.82 6.49 12.12
N ASN A 186 -2.12 6.59 13.42
CA ASN A 186 -1.32 7.35 14.39
C ASN A 186 0.09 6.78 14.56
N GLN A 187 0.29 5.52 14.18
CA GLN A 187 1.59 4.84 14.24
C GLN A 187 2.45 5.13 12.99
N PHE A 188 1.86 5.76 11.98
CA PHE A 188 2.48 6.03 10.69
C PHE A 188 2.66 7.52 10.41
N ALA A 189 1.76 8.38 10.88
CA ALA A 189 1.89 9.83 10.76
C ALA A 189 1.34 10.58 11.99
N PRO A 190 1.81 11.80 12.27
CA PRO A 190 1.27 12.62 13.36
C PRO A 190 -0.24 12.86 13.23
N SER A 191 -0.95 12.92 14.36
CA SER A 191 -2.35 13.35 14.38
C SER A 191 -2.52 14.71 13.69
N ASN A 192 -3.66 14.92 13.02
CA ASN A 192 -3.97 16.12 12.21
C ASN A 192 -3.16 16.29 10.91
N SER A 193 -2.35 15.30 10.52
CA SER A 193 -1.69 15.27 9.20
C SER A 193 -2.51 14.56 8.12
N TYR A 194 -3.59 13.88 8.51
CA TYR A 194 -4.51 13.15 7.65
C TYR A 194 -5.93 13.25 8.21
N ILE A 195 -6.93 12.91 7.38
CA ILE A 195 -8.32 12.77 7.78
C ILE A 195 -8.66 11.29 7.76
N ASN A 196 -9.03 10.72 8.91
CA ASN A 196 -9.51 9.34 8.96
C ASN A 196 -11.01 9.30 8.73
N ALA A 197 -11.44 8.66 7.64
CA ALA A 197 -12.85 8.49 7.32
C ALA A 197 -13.61 7.73 8.42
N MET A 198 -12.92 6.85 9.16
CA MET A 198 -13.50 6.08 10.27
C MET A 198 -13.83 6.93 11.51
N ASP A 199 -13.34 8.17 11.59
CA ASP A 199 -13.66 9.09 12.69
C ASP A 199 -15.06 9.73 12.52
N PHE A 200 -15.72 9.50 11.39
CA PHE A 200 -17.03 10.05 11.04
C PHE A 200 -18.08 8.96 10.95
N GLY A 201 -19.32 9.28 11.34
CA GLY A 201 -20.44 8.32 11.29
C GLY A 201 -20.93 8.00 9.87
N SER A 202 -20.59 8.83 8.88
CA SER A 202 -20.98 8.62 7.49
C SER A 202 -20.12 9.45 6.51
N PRO A 203 -20.18 9.19 5.20
CA PRO A 203 -19.55 10.04 4.18
C PRO A 203 -20.10 11.47 4.04
N LYS A 204 -21.26 11.80 4.62
CA LYS A 204 -21.87 13.14 4.62
C LYS A 204 -21.33 13.98 5.77
#